data_AF-A0A3M1GHB7-F1
#
_entry.id   AF-A0A3M1GHB7-F1
#
_cell.length_a   1.000
_cell.length_b   1.000
_cell.length_c   1.000
_cell.angle_alpha   90.00
_cell.angle_beta   90.00
_cell.angle_gamma   90.00
#
_symmetry.space_group_name_H-M   'P 1'
#
loop_
_entity.id
_entity.type
_entity.pdbx_description
1 polymer ?
#
loop_
_entity_poly.entity_id
_entity_poly.type
_entity_poly.pdbx_seq_one_letter_code
_entity_poly.pdbx_strand_id
1 'polypeptide(L)'
;MEWLFDHLQLVIAVIVLIAYSLRGLKKGTETEADEELEDEPVYDPDEAERTRRIQEEIRRRILARQQGASPEPEPLFEAAGDEGREAVPSTTPPSRAEPLPPPIPTVSVDRREPSRGTGAAAANQAIIDRQRQLQEQLQALEAQRAKISETSDRIARRAGTKAGASRRPSTAAASGRLAIALRDDLRDPAGLKRAVVLREVLGTPPGLEFGPPRLPRV
;
A
#
# COMPACT_ATOMS: atom_id res chain seq x y z
N MET A 1 21.85 12.72 5.84
CA MET A 1 21.51 11.50 5.09
C MET A 1 22.09 10.24 5.74
N GLU A 2 23.24 10.30 6.42
CA GLU A 2 23.90 9.14 7.08
C GLU A 2 23.07 8.52 8.22
N TRP A 3 22.28 9.33 8.93
CA TRP A 3 21.42 8.85 10.03
C TRP A 3 20.43 7.75 9.62
N LEU A 4 19.97 7.75 8.36
CA LEU A 4 19.04 6.75 7.83
C LEU A 4 19.72 5.39 7.61
N PHE A 5 21.02 5.38 7.28
CA PHE A 5 21.77 4.14 7.09
C PHE A 5 22.14 3.48 8.42
N ASP A 6 22.48 4.27 9.44
CA ASP A 6 22.76 3.76 10.79
C ASP A 6 21.53 3.11 11.45
N HIS A 7 20.34 3.60 11.11
CA HIS A 7 19.08 3.09 11.65
C HIS A 7 18.30 2.27 10.62
N LEU A 8 18.95 1.80 9.54
CA LEU A 8 18.28 1.06 8.47
C LEU A 8 17.60 -0.20 9.01
N GLN A 9 18.22 -0.89 9.97
CA GLN A 9 17.62 -2.03 10.66
C GLN A 9 16.37 -1.65 11.46
N LEU A 10 16.37 -0.48 12.10
CA LEU A 10 15.22 0.03 12.86
C LEU A 10 14.08 0.45 11.92
N VAL A 11 14.40 1.06 10.77
CA VAL A 11 13.42 1.39 9.73
C VAL A 11 12.78 0.11 9.16
N ILE A 12 13.56 -0.92 8.86
CA ILE A 12 13.05 -2.23 8.39
C ILE A 12 12.13 -2.86 9.46
N ALA A 13 12.53 -2.85 10.73
CA ALA A 13 11.71 -3.38 11.82
C ALA A 13 10.37 -2.65 11.95
N VAL A 14 10.37 -1.31 11.81
CA VAL A 14 9.14 -0.49 11.83
C VAL A 14 8.25 -0.81 10.63
N ILE A 15 8.81 -0.99 9.43
CA ILE A 15 8.04 -1.37 8.24
C ILE A 15 7.38 -2.74 8.42
N VAL A 16 8.10 -3.73 8.96
CA VAL A 16 7.56 -5.07 9.24
C VAL A 16 6.44 -5.00 10.29
N LEU A 17 6.61 -4.19 11.33
CA LEU A 17 5.59 -3.98 12.36
C LEU A 17 4.32 -3.32 11.79
N ILE A 18 4.48 -2.31 10.94
CA ILE A 18 3.37 -1.64 10.25
C ILE A 18 2.65 -2.62 9.31
N ALA A 19 3.40 -3.41 8.54
CA ALA A 19 2.83 -4.43 7.66
C ALA A 19 2.05 -5.51 8.43
N TYR A 20 2.57 -5.94 9.58
CA TYR A 20 1.89 -6.89 10.47
C TYR A 20 0.61 -6.29 11.08
N SER A 21 0.67 -5.03 11.51
CA SER A 21 -0.48 -4.31 12.07
C SER A 21 -1.60 -4.11 11.04
N LEU A 22 -1.25 -3.75 9.80
CA LEU A 22 -2.21 -3.62 8.69
C LEU A 22 -2.87 -4.95 8.33
N ARG A 23 -2.14 -6.07 8.44
CA ARG A 23 -2.69 -7.42 8.22
C ARG A 23 -3.65 -7.84 9.34
N GLY A 24 -3.42 -7.36 10.57
CA GLY A 24 -4.34 -7.55 11.69
C GLY A 24 -5.63 -6.75 11.56
N LEU A 25 -5.57 -5.51 11.05
CA LEU A 25 -6.78 -4.70 10.83
C LEU A 25 -7.69 -5.27 9.75
N LYS A 26 -7.14 -5.87 8.68
CA LYS A 26 -7.96 -6.50 7.64
C LYS A 26 -8.76 -7.71 8.14
N LYS A 27 -8.21 -8.46 9.11
CA LYS A 27 -8.91 -9.63 9.68
C LYS A 27 -10.12 -9.26 10.53
N GLY A 28 -10.21 -8.04 11.09
CA GLY A 28 -11.30 -7.65 12.00
C GLY A 28 -12.59 -7.16 11.33
N THR A 29 -12.60 -6.98 10.00
CA THR A 29 -13.80 -6.55 9.24
C THR A 29 -14.50 -7.68 8.49
N GLU A 30 -13.97 -8.91 8.55
CA GLU A 30 -14.53 -10.09 7.87
C GLU A 30 -14.94 -11.21 8.85
N THR A 31 -14.91 -10.99 10.18
CA THR A 31 -15.13 -12.06 11.18
C THR A 31 -16.54 -12.11 11.81
N GLU A 32 -17.57 -11.63 11.13
CA GLU A 32 -18.97 -11.86 11.57
C GLU A 32 -19.90 -12.36 10.46
N ALA A 33 -19.35 -12.73 9.30
CA ALA A 33 -20.10 -13.37 8.21
C ALA A 33 -19.58 -14.76 7.79
N ASP A 34 -18.44 -15.22 8.32
CA ASP A 34 -17.86 -16.53 8.01
C ASP A 34 -17.68 -17.37 9.28
N GLU A 35 -18.80 -17.70 9.92
CA GLU A 35 -18.91 -18.87 10.80
C GLU A 35 -19.55 -20.04 10.03
N GLU A 36 -19.21 -20.18 8.74
CA GLU A 36 -19.52 -21.36 7.93
C GLU A 36 -18.52 -21.42 6.77
N LEU A 37 -17.38 -22.10 7.02
CA LEU A 37 -16.50 -22.81 6.07
C LEU A 37 -15.07 -22.80 6.64
N GLU A 38 -14.68 -23.92 7.24
CA GLU A 38 -13.28 -24.32 7.29
C GLU A 38 -12.82 -24.57 5.83
N ASP A 39 -12.55 -23.51 5.08
CA ASP A 39 -11.67 -23.63 3.92
C ASP A 39 -10.24 -23.71 4.49
N GLU A 40 -9.77 -24.95 4.72
CA GLU A 40 -8.36 -25.22 4.47
C GLU A 40 -8.02 -24.54 3.15
N PRO A 41 -6.90 -23.80 3.03
CA PRO A 41 -6.48 -23.35 1.71
C PRO A 41 -6.25 -24.62 0.91
N VAL A 42 -7.24 -25.01 0.10
CA VAL A 42 -7.12 -26.08 -0.87
C VAL A 42 -5.96 -25.62 -1.73
N TYR A 43 -4.80 -26.21 -1.47
CA TYR A 43 -3.61 -25.99 -2.25
C TYR A 43 -3.93 -26.60 -3.61
N ASP A 44 -4.54 -25.80 -4.48
CA ASP A 44 -4.85 -26.20 -5.82
C ASP A 44 -3.52 -26.18 -6.59
N PRO A 45 -2.93 -27.37 -6.88
CA PRO A 45 -1.64 -27.42 -7.57
C PRO A 45 -1.71 -26.72 -8.93
N ASP A 46 -2.90 -26.57 -9.51
CA ASP A 46 -3.12 -25.88 -10.78
C ASP A 46 -2.91 -24.36 -10.66
N GLU A 47 -3.18 -23.76 -9.51
CA GLU A 47 -2.89 -22.34 -9.25
C GLU A 47 -1.39 -22.08 -9.09
N ALA A 48 -0.69 -23.01 -8.45
CA ALA A 48 0.77 -22.98 -8.35
C ALA A 48 1.43 -23.10 -9.75
N GLU A 49 0.86 -23.89 -10.65
CA GLU A 49 1.34 -23.98 -12.04
C GLU A 49 1.04 -22.72 -12.85
N ARG A 50 -0.16 -22.14 -12.71
CA ARG A 50 -0.54 -20.88 -13.39
C ARG A 50 0.36 -19.73 -12.97
N THR A 51 0.62 -19.58 -11.67
CA THR A 51 1.52 -18.54 -11.15
C THR A 51 2.94 -18.73 -11.63
N ARG A 52 3.44 -19.97 -11.73
CA ARG A 52 4.75 -20.29 -12.30
C ARG A 52 4.86 -19.91 -13.79
N ARG A 53 3.84 -20.22 -14.60
CA ARG A 53 3.79 -19.81 -16.02
C ARG A 53 3.80 -18.28 -16.18
N ILE A 54 3.02 -17.58 -15.36
CA ILE A 54 2.95 -16.11 -15.39
C ILE A 54 4.31 -15.49 -15.04
N GLN A 55 4.99 -16.01 -14.01
CA GLN A 55 6.31 -15.51 -13.63
C GLN A 55 7.37 -15.75 -14.71
N GLU A 56 7.34 -16.92 -15.37
CA GLU A 56 8.24 -17.24 -16.48
C GLU A 56 7.97 -16.33 -17.70
N GLU A 57 6.71 -16.04 -18.00
CA GLU A 57 6.32 -15.14 -19.08
C GLU A 57 6.75 -13.69 -18.81
N ILE A 58 6.57 -13.21 -17.57
CA ILE A 58 7.05 -11.88 -17.15
C ILE A 58 8.58 -11.82 -17.24
N ARG A 59 9.28 -12.85 -16.75
CA ARG A 59 10.75 -12.90 -16.80
C ARG A 59 11.26 -12.90 -18.24
N ARG A 60 10.61 -13.65 -19.13
CA ARG A 60 10.90 -13.66 -20.57
C ARG A 60 10.62 -12.30 -21.21
N ARG A 61 9.53 -11.64 -20.84
CA ARG A 61 9.15 -10.32 -21.37
C ARG A 61 10.09 -9.21 -20.91
N ILE A 62 10.60 -9.28 -19.68
CA ILE A 62 11.62 -8.35 -19.15
C ILE A 62 12.96 -8.56 -19.86
N LEU A 63 13.40 -9.81 -20.04
CA LEU A 63 14.63 -10.10 -20.78
C LEU A 63 14.53 -9.65 -22.24
N ALA A 64 13.39 -9.83 -22.90
CA ALA A 64 13.15 -9.33 -24.25
C ALA A 64 13.22 -7.79 -24.33
N ARG A 65 12.68 -7.09 -23.33
CA ARG A 65 12.79 -5.62 -23.22
C ARG A 65 14.23 -5.17 -22.93
N GLN A 66 14.98 -5.89 -22.10
CA GLN A 66 16.38 -5.58 -21.80
C GLN A 66 17.32 -5.85 -22.96
N GLN A 67 17.03 -6.85 -23.81
CA GLN A 67 17.83 -7.18 -24.99
C GLN A 67 17.50 -6.31 -26.21
N GLY A 68 16.73 -5.22 -26.04
CA GLY A 68 16.56 -4.19 -27.07
C GLY A 68 15.53 -4.50 -28.15
N ALA A 69 14.72 -5.56 -28.01
CA ALA A 69 13.53 -5.72 -28.83
C ALA A 69 12.45 -4.77 -28.28
N SER A 70 12.46 -3.54 -28.77
CA SER A 70 11.44 -2.53 -28.52
C SER A 70 10.17 -2.87 -29.29
N PRO A 71 9.07 -3.35 -28.68
CA PRO A 71 7.76 -3.12 -29.26
C PRO A 71 7.42 -1.64 -29.04
N GLU A 72 7.31 -0.95 -30.17
CA GLU A 72 6.57 0.29 -30.40
C GLU A 72 5.61 0.66 -29.26
N PRO A 73 5.76 1.83 -28.61
CA PRO A 73 4.79 2.30 -27.64
C PRO A 73 3.46 2.49 -28.37
N GLU A 74 2.40 1.83 -27.88
CA GLU A 74 1.03 2.12 -28.30
C GLU A 74 0.81 3.64 -28.24
N PRO A 75 0.21 4.25 -29.29
CA PRO A 75 -0.07 5.67 -29.27
C PRO A 75 -1.02 5.97 -28.10
N LEU A 76 -0.50 6.75 -27.15
CA LEU A 76 -1.29 7.53 -26.22
C LEU A 76 -2.43 8.18 -27.00
N PHE A 77 -3.66 7.80 -26.67
CA PHE A 77 -4.85 8.44 -27.18
C PHE A 77 -4.74 9.95 -26.97
N GLU A 78 -4.60 10.64 -28.10
CA GLU A 78 -4.61 12.08 -28.27
C GLU A 78 -6.01 12.59 -27.90
N ALA A 79 -6.14 13.09 -26.66
CA ALA A 79 -7.29 13.87 -26.25
C ALA A 79 -7.17 15.27 -26.86
N ALA A 80 -7.95 15.52 -27.91
CA ALA A 80 -8.18 16.83 -28.48
C ALA A 80 -8.85 17.79 -27.48
N GLY A 81 -8.39 19.05 -27.47
CA GLY A 81 -8.93 20.19 -26.73
C GLY A 81 -7.79 21.16 -26.39
N ASP A 82 -7.28 21.88 -27.39
CA ASP A 82 -7.63 23.29 -27.71
C ASP A 82 -7.23 24.26 -26.60
N GLU A 83 -6.15 25.03 -26.86
CA GLU A 83 -6.11 26.50 -26.75
C GLU A 83 -4.65 26.99 -26.87
N GLY A 84 -4.41 28.02 -27.71
CA GLY A 84 -3.23 28.88 -27.55
C GLY A 84 -2.14 28.84 -28.63
N ARG A 85 -2.50 29.25 -29.86
CA ARG A 85 -1.78 30.24 -30.68
C ARG A 85 -0.36 30.65 -30.24
N GLU A 86 0.68 30.21 -30.97
CA GLU A 86 1.82 31.08 -31.29
C GLU A 86 2.47 30.66 -32.62
N ALA A 87 2.64 31.64 -33.52
CA ALA A 87 3.10 31.45 -34.87
C ALA A 87 4.64 31.32 -34.91
N VAL A 88 5.15 30.30 -35.59
CA VAL A 88 6.55 30.23 -36.00
C VAL A 88 6.66 29.94 -37.50
N PRO A 89 7.48 30.71 -38.24
CA PRO A 89 7.45 30.74 -39.70
C PRO A 89 8.01 29.47 -40.33
N SER A 90 7.29 28.99 -41.33
CA SER A 90 7.67 27.92 -42.25
C SER A 90 9.04 28.15 -42.86
N THR A 91 10.00 27.28 -42.53
CA THR A 91 11.24 27.14 -43.28
C THR A 91 11.04 26.02 -44.30
N THR A 92 10.82 26.41 -45.56
CA THR A 92 10.66 25.50 -46.69
C THR A 92 12.04 25.05 -47.20
N PRO A 93 12.40 23.75 -47.16
CA PRO A 93 13.47 23.22 -48.00
C PRO A 93 12.94 22.88 -49.42
N PRO A 94 13.77 23.01 -50.48
CA PRO A 94 13.33 22.88 -51.86
C PRO A 94 12.91 21.45 -52.22
N SER A 95 11.82 21.41 -53.00
CA SER A 95 11.17 20.25 -53.61
C SER A 95 12.16 19.37 -54.38
N ARG A 96 12.34 18.13 -53.92
CA ARG A 96 12.86 17.03 -54.74
C ARG A 96 11.64 16.30 -55.30
N ALA A 97 11.41 16.43 -56.60
CA ALA A 97 10.34 15.74 -57.29
C ALA A 97 10.52 14.22 -57.19
N GLU A 98 9.72 13.59 -56.34
CA GLU A 98 9.54 12.15 -56.30
C GLU A 98 8.36 11.77 -57.22
N PRO A 99 8.46 10.73 -58.06
CA PRO A 99 7.36 10.31 -58.93
C PRO A 99 6.20 9.75 -58.10
N LEU A 100 4.99 10.26 -58.37
CA LEU A 100 3.75 9.85 -57.69
C LEU A 100 3.51 8.33 -57.78
N PRO A 101 3.17 7.64 -56.67
CA PRO A 101 2.60 6.31 -56.73
C PRO A 101 1.15 6.34 -57.28
N PRO A 102 0.67 5.26 -57.91
CA PRO A 102 -0.68 5.18 -58.45
C PRO A 102 -1.76 5.28 -57.35
N PRO A 103 -2.95 5.82 -57.66
CA PRO A 103 -4.01 6.02 -56.68
C PRO A 103 -4.52 4.68 -56.13
N ILE A 104 -4.55 4.57 -54.81
CA ILE A 104 -5.14 3.44 -54.08
C ILE A 104 -6.67 3.57 -54.15
N PRO A 105 -7.43 2.52 -54.48
CA PRO A 105 -8.89 2.56 -54.52
C PRO A 105 -9.45 2.85 -53.13
N THR A 106 -10.19 3.95 -52.99
CA THR A 106 -10.93 4.30 -51.79
C THR A 106 -12.16 3.40 -51.67
N VAL A 107 -12.06 2.37 -50.82
CA VAL A 107 -13.21 1.62 -50.35
C VAL A 107 -14.09 2.57 -49.54
N SER A 108 -15.24 2.92 -50.10
CA SER A 108 -16.26 3.71 -49.43
C SER A 108 -16.89 2.83 -48.35
N VAL A 109 -16.35 2.86 -47.14
CA VAL A 109 -17.00 2.26 -45.97
C VAL A 109 -18.22 3.11 -45.66
N ASP A 110 -19.38 2.56 -45.92
CA ASP A 110 -20.69 3.11 -45.60
C ASP A 110 -20.79 3.27 -44.08
N ARG A 111 -20.38 4.45 -43.59
CA ARG A 111 -20.35 4.79 -42.16
C ARG A 111 -21.78 5.06 -41.72
N ARG A 112 -22.51 3.98 -41.43
CA ARG A 112 -23.76 4.02 -40.68
C ARG A 112 -23.47 4.70 -39.34
N GLU A 113 -23.84 5.97 -39.20
CA GLU A 113 -23.80 6.67 -37.92
C GLU A 113 -24.82 6.00 -36.98
N PRO A 114 -24.39 5.38 -35.86
CA PRO A 114 -25.34 4.95 -34.85
C PRO A 114 -25.95 6.21 -34.23
N SER A 115 -27.29 6.23 -34.16
CA SER A 115 -28.11 7.27 -33.55
C SER A 115 -27.55 7.75 -32.21
N ARG A 116 -26.87 8.90 -32.19
CA ARG A 116 -26.16 9.50 -31.04
C ARG A 116 -27.05 10.14 -29.96
N GLY A 117 -28.38 10.01 -30.03
CA GLY A 117 -29.31 10.87 -29.27
C GLY A 117 -29.59 10.48 -27.81
N THR A 118 -29.60 9.20 -27.46
CA THR A 118 -30.17 8.74 -26.17
C THR A 118 -29.13 8.23 -25.16
N GLY A 119 -27.98 7.72 -25.61
CA GLY A 119 -26.94 7.23 -24.70
C GLY A 119 -26.17 8.33 -23.96
N ALA A 120 -26.03 9.51 -24.57
CA ALA A 120 -25.24 10.61 -24.02
C ALA A 120 -25.87 11.20 -22.73
N ALA A 121 -27.20 11.30 -22.66
CA ALA A 121 -27.90 11.81 -21.48
C ALA A 121 -27.77 10.85 -20.29
N ALA A 122 -27.91 9.54 -20.51
CA ALA A 122 -27.74 8.52 -19.48
C ALA A 122 -26.28 8.44 -18.99
N ALA A 123 -25.31 8.58 -19.89
CA ALA A 123 -23.89 8.64 -19.52
C ALA A 123 -23.57 9.86 -18.64
N ASN A 124 -24.14 11.03 -18.95
CA ASN A 124 -23.97 12.23 -18.14
C ASN A 124 -24.59 12.12 -16.75
N GLN A 125 -25.76 11.47 -16.63
CA GLN A 125 -26.39 11.20 -15.33
C GLN A 125 -25.51 10.29 -14.47
N ALA A 126 -24.97 9.21 -15.04
CA ALA A 126 -24.08 8.30 -14.33
C ALA A 126 -22.81 9.00 -13.81
N ILE A 127 -22.29 9.99 -14.55
CA ILE A 127 -21.14 10.80 -14.12
C ILE A 127 -21.51 11.68 -12.93
N ILE A 128 -22.67 12.34 -12.96
CA ILE A 128 -23.16 13.19 -11.86
C ILE A 128 -23.39 12.36 -10.61
N ASP A 129 -24.00 11.18 -10.74
CA ASP A 129 -24.25 10.29 -9.60
C ASP A 129 -22.94 9.79 -8.98
N ARG A 130 -21.94 9.44 -9.81
CA ARG A 130 -20.59 9.10 -9.33
C ARG A 130 -19.93 10.27 -8.60
N GLN A 131 -20.08 11.50 -9.09
CA GLN A 131 -19.54 12.69 -8.42
C GLN A 131 -20.20 12.91 -7.05
N ARG A 132 -21.52 12.73 -6.94
CA ARG A 132 -22.24 12.80 -5.67
C ARG A 132 -21.76 11.74 -4.67
N GLN A 133 -21.63 10.50 -5.11
CA GLN A 133 -21.12 9.41 -4.26
C GLN A 133 -19.72 9.70 -3.74
N LEU A 134 -18.82 10.25 -4.57
CA LEU A 134 -17.48 10.64 -4.14
C LEU A 134 -17.52 11.76 -3.09
N GLN A 135 -18.39 12.76 -3.27
CA GLN A 135 -18.55 13.84 -2.29
C GLN A 135 -19.07 13.33 -0.94
N GLU A 136 -20.05 12.43 -0.96
CA GLU A 136 -20.59 11.80 0.26
C GLU A 136 -19.52 10.98 0.99
N GLN A 137 -18.69 10.22 0.26
CA GLN A 137 -17.58 9.47 0.84
C GLN A 137 -16.55 10.39 1.51
N LEU A 138 -16.20 11.51 0.88
CA LEU A 138 -15.28 12.50 1.45
C LEU A 138 -15.86 13.12 2.74
N GLN A 139 -17.13 13.51 2.72
CA GLN A 139 -17.80 14.05 3.91
C GLN A 139 -17.86 13.03 5.05
N ALA A 140 -18.14 11.76 4.76
CA ALA A 140 -18.16 10.69 5.76
C ALA A 140 -16.78 10.48 6.40
N LEU A 141 -15.71 10.48 5.59
CA LEU A 141 -14.33 10.37 6.09
C LEU A 141 -13.91 11.58 6.92
N GLU A 142 -14.29 12.79 6.52
CA GLU A 142 -14.04 14.00 7.30
C GLU A 142 -14.75 13.96 8.65
N ALA A 143 -16.03 13.56 8.68
CA ALA A 143 -16.79 13.39 9.91
C ALA A 143 -16.16 12.32 10.83
N GLN A 144 -15.64 11.23 10.26
CA GLN A 144 -14.93 10.20 11.03
C GLN A 144 -13.62 10.74 11.60
N ARG A 145 -12.84 11.50 10.83
CA ARG A 145 -11.60 12.13 11.30
C ARG A 145 -11.86 13.13 12.43
N ALA A 146 -12.91 13.94 12.32
CA ALA A 146 -13.29 14.87 13.38
C ALA A 146 -13.66 14.15 14.69
N LYS A 147 -14.40 13.04 14.61
CA LYS A 147 -14.71 12.21 15.78
C LYS A 147 -13.46 11.62 16.43
N ILE A 148 -12.54 11.11 15.61
CA ILE A 148 -11.27 10.57 16.10
C ILE A 148 -10.46 11.69 16.78
N SER A 149 -10.33 12.87 16.15
CA SER A 149 -9.56 13.96 16.73
C SER A 149 -10.16 14.45 18.05
N GLU A 150 -11.48 14.52 18.16
CA GLU A 150 -12.17 14.89 19.40
C GLU A 150 -11.89 13.86 20.51
N THR A 151 -11.95 12.56 20.19
CA THR A 151 -11.62 11.50 21.16
C THR A 151 -10.16 11.57 21.60
N SER A 152 -9.23 11.82 20.68
CA SER A 152 -7.81 11.96 21.02
C SER A 152 -7.56 13.21 21.89
N ASP A 153 -8.20 14.33 21.58
CA ASP A 153 -8.08 15.56 22.37
C ASP A 153 -8.64 15.37 23.78
N ARG A 154 -9.76 14.64 23.89
CA ARG A 154 -10.36 14.30 25.19
C ARG A 154 -9.45 13.38 26.00
N ILE A 155 -8.82 12.39 25.36
CA ILE A 155 -7.84 11.50 26.01
C ILE A 155 -6.60 12.30 26.43
N ALA A 156 -6.07 13.16 25.56
CA ALA A 156 -4.92 14.01 25.85
C ALA A 156 -5.19 14.97 27.01
N ARG A 157 -6.36 15.61 27.06
CA ARG A 157 -6.77 16.47 28.19
C ARG A 157 -6.93 15.69 29.49
N ARG A 158 -7.48 14.46 29.44
CA ARG A 158 -7.58 13.57 30.61
C ARG A 158 -6.21 13.06 31.09
N ALA A 159 -5.29 12.80 30.17
CA ALA A 159 -3.92 12.41 30.49
C ALA A 159 -3.13 13.60 31.06
N GLY A 160 -3.27 14.79 30.48
CA GLY A 160 -2.62 16.02 30.93
C GLY A 160 -3.06 16.50 32.31
N THR A 161 -4.35 16.36 32.63
CA THR A 161 -4.89 16.70 33.97
C THR A 161 -4.45 15.71 35.06
N LYS A 162 -4.15 14.45 34.73
CA LYS A 162 -3.50 13.50 35.65
C LYS A 162 -1.96 13.67 35.70
N ALA A 163 -1.36 14.26 34.68
CA ALA A 163 0.09 14.50 34.60
C ALA A 163 0.54 15.82 35.25
N GLY A 164 -0.38 16.70 35.64
CA GLY A 164 -0.11 17.99 36.28
C GLY A 164 0.54 17.94 37.67
N ALA A 165 0.82 16.76 38.21
CA ALA A 165 1.52 16.59 39.50
C ALA A 165 2.72 15.61 39.42
N SER A 166 3.23 15.28 38.22
CA SER A 166 4.39 14.38 38.12
C SER A 166 5.64 15.14 37.66
N ARG A 167 6.52 15.42 38.64
CA ARG A 167 7.96 15.48 38.40
C ARG A 167 8.35 14.33 37.47
N ARG A 168 9.26 14.59 36.52
CA ARG A 168 9.85 13.61 35.59
C ARG A 168 9.90 12.21 36.23
N PRO A 169 9.15 11.21 35.73
CA PRO A 169 9.26 9.87 36.29
C PRO A 169 10.68 9.39 36.04
N SER A 170 11.42 9.12 37.13
CA SER A 170 12.70 8.44 37.03
C SER A 170 12.49 7.12 36.29
N THR A 171 13.40 6.77 35.40
CA THR A 171 13.38 5.52 34.60
C THR A 171 13.22 4.27 35.47
N ALA A 172 13.65 4.33 36.74
CA ALA A 172 13.43 3.29 37.74
C ALA A 172 11.95 3.06 38.08
N ALA A 173 11.13 4.11 38.19
CA ALA A 173 9.71 4.00 38.49
C ALA A 173 8.89 3.48 37.30
N ALA A 174 9.33 3.77 36.07
CA ALA A 174 8.75 3.20 34.85
C ALA A 174 9.06 1.70 34.73
N SER A 175 10.29 1.30 35.04
CA SER A 175 10.71 -0.10 35.05
C SER A 175 9.95 -0.95 36.07
N GLY A 176 9.67 -0.40 37.26
CA GLY A 176 8.88 -1.10 38.29
C GLY A 176 7.43 -1.34 37.87
N ARG A 177 6.78 -0.38 37.20
CA ARG A 177 5.40 -0.56 36.70
C ARG A 177 5.34 -1.59 35.57
N LEU A 178 6.34 -1.59 34.68
CA LEU A 178 6.45 -2.57 33.61
C LEU A 178 6.66 -3.98 34.18
N ALA A 179 7.52 -4.14 35.20
CA ALA A 179 7.73 -5.42 35.87
C ALA A 179 6.47 -5.96 36.56
N ILE A 180 5.65 -5.10 37.16
CA ILE A 180 4.36 -5.51 37.75
C ILE A 180 3.39 -5.96 36.65
N ALA A 181 3.25 -5.18 35.57
CA ALA A 181 2.38 -5.54 34.45
C ALA A 181 2.80 -6.84 33.76
N LEU A 182 4.11 -7.06 33.56
CA LEU A 182 4.67 -8.31 33.05
C LEU A 182 4.41 -9.49 34.00
N ARG A 183 4.54 -9.28 35.31
CA ARG A 183 4.24 -10.33 36.29
C ARG A 183 2.77 -10.74 36.25
N ASP A 184 1.86 -9.79 36.06
CA ASP A 184 0.44 -10.08 35.92
C ASP A 184 0.13 -10.76 34.58
N ASP A 185 0.77 -10.37 33.47
CA ASP A 185 0.65 -11.03 32.15
C ASP A 185 1.21 -12.47 32.18
N LEU A 186 2.29 -12.72 32.93
CA LEU A 186 2.88 -14.05 33.10
C LEU A 186 2.06 -15.00 33.99
N ARG A 187 1.04 -14.50 34.71
CA ARG A 187 0.08 -15.36 35.44
C ARG A 187 -0.94 -15.99 34.51
N ASP A 188 -1.18 -15.41 33.35
CA ASP A 188 -2.04 -15.98 32.32
C ASP A 188 -1.28 -17.03 31.49
N PRO A 189 -1.79 -18.27 31.32
CA PRO A 189 -1.17 -19.26 30.45
C PRO A 189 -0.94 -18.77 29.01
N ALA A 190 -1.77 -17.86 28.49
CA ALA A 190 -1.55 -17.27 27.17
C ALA A 190 -0.36 -16.31 27.17
N GLY A 191 -0.21 -15.48 28.22
CA GLY A 191 0.94 -14.60 28.41
C GLY A 191 2.26 -15.36 28.59
N LEU A 192 2.24 -16.48 29.32
CA LEU A 192 3.40 -17.35 29.47
C LEU A 192 3.89 -17.91 28.13
N LYS A 193 2.96 -18.41 27.29
CA LYS A 193 3.30 -18.91 25.94
C LYS A 193 3.91 -17.81 25.07
N ARG A 194 3.33 -16.60 25.10
CA ARG A 194 3.89 -15.43 24.39
C ARG A 194 5.29 -15.09 24.86
N ALA A 195 5.54 -15.09 26.17
CA ALA A 195 6.85 -14.80 26.74
C ALA A 195 7.90 -15.85 26.35
N VAL A 196 7.54 -17.13 26.32
CA VAL A 196 8.41 -18.21 25.84
C VAL A 196 8.74 -18.03 24.35
N VAL A 197 7.74 -17.78 23.51
CA VAL A 197 7.97 -17.54 22.07
C VAL A 197 8.85 -16.30 21.84
N LEU A 198 8.60 -15.21 22.56
CA LEU A 198 9.43 -14.01 22.49
C LEU A 198 10.87 -14.29 22.91
N ARG A 199 11.10 -15.14 23.90
CA ARG A 199 12.44 -15.57 24.31
C ARG A 199 13.14 -16.42 23.24
N GLU A 200 12.42 -17.26 22.51
CA GLU A 200 13.00 -18.05 21.41
C GLU A 200 13.34 -17.17 20.20
N VAL A 201 12.49 -16.19 19.88
CA VAL A 201 12.67 -15.29 18.74
C VAL A 201 13.72 -14.21 19.00
N LEU A 202 13.74 -13.64 20.22
CA LEU A 202 14.62 -12.54 20.60
C LEU A 202 15.86 -12.97 21.41
N GLY A 203 15.95 -14.26 21.77
CA GLY A 203 16.97 -14.77 22.67
C GLY A 203 16.71 -14.45 24.15
N THR A 204 17.58 -14.96 25.03
CA THR A 204 17.60 -14.51 26.43
C THR A 204 18.18 -13.10 26.45
N PRO A 205 17.48 -12.09 27.00
CA PRO A 205 18.00 -10.73 27.00
C PRO A 205 19.34 -10.70 27.75
N PRO A 206 20.35 -9.95 27.27
CA PRO A 206 21.73 -10.02 27.76
C PRO A 206 21.91 -9.59 29.24
N GLY A 207 20.84 -9.17 29.92
CA GLY A 207 20.82 -8.87 31.36
C GLY A 207 20.28 -10.00 32.25
N LEU A 208 19.82 -11.12 31.67
CA LEU A 208 19.30 -12.29 32.41
C LEU A 208 20.24 -13.50 32.36
N GLU A 209 21.47 -13.35 31.85
CA GLU A 209 22.53 -14.34 32.01
C GLU A 209 23.00 -14.37 33.48
N PHE A 210 22.19 -14.98 34.35
CA PHE A 210 22.60 -15.38 35.69
C PHE A 210 23.57 -16.57 35.57
N GLY A 211 24.79 -16.31 35.12
CA GLY A 211 25.90 -17.25 35.15
C GLY A 211 27.05 -16.64 35.94
N PRO A 212 27.73 -17.38 36.83
CA PRO A 212 28.91 -16.86 37.50
C PRO A 212 29.95 -16.43 36.46
N PRO A 213 30.70 -15.33 36.69
CA PRO A 213 31.67 -14.83 35.74
C PRO A 213 32.67 -15.94 35.43
N ARG A 214 32.69 -16.40 34.17
CA ARG A 214 33.72 -17.32 33.71
C ARG A 214 35.03 -16.57 33.73
N LEU A 215 35.85 -16.85 34.74
CA LEU A 215 37.22 -16.32 34.81
C LEU A 215 37.96 -16.70 33.52
N PRO A 216 38.75 -15.78 32.95
CA PRO A 216 39.57 -16.09 31.81
C PRO A 216 40.56 -17.19 32.19
N ARG A 217 40.59 -18.27 31.40
CA ARG A 217 41.65 -19.27 31.47
C ARG A 217 42.95 -18.59 31.02
N VAL A 218 43.89 -18.48 31.96
CA VAL A 218 45.30 -18.15 31.71
C VAL A 218 45.98 -19.36 31.09
#